data_AF-A0A1V9Z539-F1
#
_entry.id   AF-A0A1V9Z539-F1
#
_cell.length_a   1.000
_cell.length_b   1.000
_cell.length_c   1.000
_cell.angle_alpha   90.00
_cell.angle_beta   90.00
_cell.angle_gamma   90.00
#
_symmetry.space_group_name_H-M   'P 1'
#
loop_
_entity.id
_entity.type
_entity.pdbx_description
1 polymer ?
#
loop_
_entity_poly.entity_id
_entity_poly.type
_entity_poly.pdbx_seq_one_letter_code
_entity_poly.pdbx_strand_id
1 'polypeptide(L)'
;MPCCFNACLNDAMPGGTKCSFHKSRRRCEEPGCHNQVFARNRCVRHGGKRQCSHDGCTANVRRANVCARHGALSAKRLCLDPGCTNVAHRNKRCIRHGGRRDCRVTGCETHARSGGYCWKHRRTPLSPATTSKSDSASSMDTENDSASDDMYDIDDDYNYATSDAETCSSNDVDALDEDILLTCLSLSVDAALDDLDSLDWSILKTIQLTEVSLSYA
;
A
#
# COMPACT_ATOMS: atom_id res chain seq x y z
N MET A 1 -29.20 -19.85 -9.58
CA MET A 1 -28.50 -19.98 -8.27
C MET A 1 -27.16 -19.29 -8.43
N PRO A 2 -26.80 -18.36 -7.53
CA PRO A 2 -25.57 -17.60 -7.66
C PRO A 2 -24.35 -18.50 -7.49
N CYS A 3 -23.24 -18.07 -8.07
CA CYS A 3 -21.94 -18.70 -7.90
C CYS A 3 -21.58 -18.82 -6.41
N CYS A 4 -20.98 -19.95 -6.04
CA CYS A 4 -20.57 -20.24 -4.67
C CYS A 4 -19.42 -19.40 -4.13
N PHE A 5 -18.91 -18.40 -4.87
CA PHE A 5 -17.81 -17.56 -4.40
C PHE A 5 -18.39 -16.31 -3.74
N ASN A 6 -17.82 -15.91 -2.61
CA ASN A 6 -18.26 -14.72 -1.89
C ASN A 6 -18.26 -13.50 -2.82
N ALA A 7 -19.34 -12.70 -2.75
CA ALA A 7 -19.55 -11.50 -3.55
C ALA A 7 -19.57 -11.71 -5.09
N CYS A 8 -19.70 -12.95 -5.58
CA CYS A 8 -19.92 -13.20 -6.99
C CYS A 8 -21.43 -13.16 -7.31
N LEU A 9 -21.84 -12.19 -8.13
CA LEU A 9 -23.24 -12.04 -8.56
C LEU A 9 -23.58 -12.85 -9.82
N ASN A 10 -22.59 -13.50 -10.44
CA ASN A 10 -22.83 -14.30 -11.63
C ASN A 10 -23.56 -15.60 -11.29
N ASP A 11 -24.46 -16.03 -12.17
CA ASP A 11 -25.13 -17.31 -12.03
C ASP A 11 -24.16 -18.49 -12.22
N ALA A 12 -24.41 -19.54 -11.46
CA ALA A 12 -23.72 -20.81 -11.64
C ALA A 12 -24.07 -21.44 -12.98
N MET A 13 -23.09 -22.10 -13.60
CA MET A 13 -23.32 -22.89 -14.81
C MET A 13 -24.29 -24.05 -14.52
N PRO A 14 -25.06 -24.53 -15.52
CA PRO A 14 -25.97 -25.65 -15.35
C PRO A 14 -25.26 -26.87 -14.75
N GLY A 15 -25.86 -27.46 -13.70
CA GLY A 15 -25.29 -28.62 -13.00
C GLY A 15 -24.07 -28.32 -12.11
N GLY A 16 -23.68 -27.05 -11.97
CA GLY A 16 -22.51 -26.63 -11.20
C GLY A 16 -22.85 -25.67 -10.06
N THR A 17 -21.84 -25.41 -9.23
CA THR A 17 -21.90 -24.39 -8.17
C THR A 17 -21.10 -23.13 -8.50
N LYS A 18 -20.51 -23.05 -9.70
CA LYS A 18 -19.59 -21.99 -10.12
C LYS A 18 -20.06 -21.36 -11.42
N CYS A 19 -19.85 -20.06 -11.58
CA CYS A 19 -20.07 -19.36 -12.85
C CYS A 19 -18.96 -19.67 -13.87
N SER A 20 -19.16 -19.27 -15.12
CA SER A 20 -18.19 -19.43 -16.21
C SER A 20 -16.83 -18.78 -15.90
N PHE A 21 -16.82 -17.63 -15.22
CA PHE A 21 -15.61 -16.92 -14.80
C PHE A 21 -14.83 -17.67 -13.71
N HIS A 22 -15.53 -18.41 -12.84
CA HIS A 22 -14.94 -19.15 -11.75
C HIS A 22 -14.77 -20.66 -12.03
N LYS A 23 -14.98 -21.12 -13.27
CA LYS A 23 -14.96 -22.55 -13.62
C LYS A 23 -13.65 -23.25 -13.21
N SER A 24 -12.51 -22.59 -13.40
CA SER A 24 -11.18 -23.10 -13.06
C SER A 24 -10.72 -22.73 -11.64
N ARG A 25 -11.45 -21.87 -10.93
CA ARG A 25 -11.04 -21.39 -9.61
C ARG A 25 -11.46 -22.38 -8.53
N ARG A 26 -10.54 -22.71 -7.62
CA ARG A 26 -10.79 -23.59 -6.47
C ARG A 26 -11.27 -22.77 -5.27
N ARG A 27 -12.15 -23.40 -4.47
CA ARG A 27 -12.63 -22.86 -3.20
C ARG A 27 -11.69 -23.29 -2.10
N CYS A 28 -11.50 -22.43 -1.09
CA CYS A 28 -10.79 -22.75 0.13
C CYS A 28 -11.33 -24.06 0.75
N GLU A 29 -10.41 -24.92 1.19
CA GLU A 29 -10.73 -26.21 1.80
C GLU A 29 -11.39 -26.09 3.18
N GLU A 30 -11.17 -24.97 3.87
CA GLU A 30 -11.82 -24.67 5.14
C GLU A 30 -13.36 -24.75 5.03
N PRO A 31 -14.04 -25.56 5.86
CA PRO A 31 -15.49 -25.74 5.81
C PRO A 31 -16.25 -24.43 5.84
N GLY A 32 -17.23 -24.27 4.94
CA GLY A 32 -18.04 -23.05 4.82
C GLY A 32 -17.30 -21.83 4.24
N CYS A 33 -16.02 -21.94 3.91
CA CYS A 33 -15.30 -20.85 3.28
C CYS A 33 -15.55 -20.81 1.77
N HIS A 34 -16.16 -19.73 1.30
CA HIS A 34 -16.46 -19.50 -0.11
C HIS A 34 -15.42 -18.58 -0.79
N ASN A 35 -14.24 -18.41 -0.20
CA ASN A 35 -13.15 -17.64 -0.81
C ASN A 35 -12.34 -18.49 -1.79
N GLN A 36 -11.71 -17.82 -2.75
CA GLN A 36 -10.77 -18.45 -3.68
C GLN A 36 -9.50 -18.90 -2.95
N VAL A 37 -8.98 -20.07 -3.36
CA VAL A 37 -7.65 -20.55 -2.96
C VAL A 37 -6.60 -19.56 -3.44
N PHE A 38 -5.70 -19.19 -2.53
CA PHE A 38 -4.47 -18.49 -2.88
C PHE A 38 -3.33 -19.48 -3.10
N ALA A 39 -3.05 -20.32 -2.10
CA ALA A 39 -2.09 -21.42 -2.18
C ALA A 39 -2.44 -22.49 -1.13
N ARG A 40 -1.85 -23.69 -1.23
CA ARG A 40 -2.03 -24.80 -0.26
C ARG A 40 -3.51 -25.14 0.00
N ASN A 41 -4.33 -25.09 -1.06
CA ASN A 41 -5.79 -25.29 -1.00
C ASN A 41 -6.55 -24.34 -0.06
N ARG A 42 -5.93 -23.26 0.42
CA ARG A 42 -6.50 -22.33 1.39
C ARG A 42 -6.49 -20.89 0.86
N CYS A 43 -7.46 -20.08 1.30
CA CYS A 43 -7.49 -18.65 0.99
C CYS A 43 -6.50 -17.88 1.88
N VAL A 44 -6.28 -16.59 1.61
CA VAL A 44 -5.38 -15.73 2.39
C VAL A 44 -5.73 -15.72 3.89
N ARG A 45 -7.01 -15.69 4.25
CA ARG A 45 -7.48 -15.68 5.65
C ARG A 45 -7.26 -17.01 6.37
N HIS A 46 -7.22 -18.11 5.63
CA HIS A 46 -7.11 -19.47 6.19
C HIS A 46 -5.72 -20.08 5.97
N GLY A 47 -4.67 -19.27 5.87
CA GLY A 47 -3.28 -19.77 5.80
C GLY A 47 -2.74 -20.04 4.39
N GLY A 48 -3.45 -19.60 3.35
CA GLY A 48 -2.91 -19.59 1.99
C GLY A 48 -1.66 -18.70 1.87
N LYS A 49 -1.61 -17.60 2.62
CA LYS A 49 -0.42 -16.73 2.70
C LYS A 49 0.36 -17.02 3.97
N ARG A 50 1.70 -16.96 3.89
CA ARG A 50 2.58 -17.15 5.06
C ARG A 50 2.40 -16.00 6.06
N GLN A 51 2.52 -16.31 7.34
CA GLN A 51 2.54 -15.33 8.42
C GLN A 51 3.96 -14.81 8.68
N CYS A 52 4.04 -13.59 9.21
CA CYS A 52 5.28 -12.93 9.58
C CYS A 52 6.06 -13.78 10.59
N SER A 53 7.37 -13.92 10.39
CA SER A 53 8.26 -14.66 11.29
C SER A 53 8.62 -13.92 12.57
N HIS A 54 8.01 -12.76 12.83
CA HIS A 54 8.27 -11.98 14.03
C HIS A 54 7.36 -12.51 15.14
N ASP A 55 7.91 -12.65 16.34
CA ASP A 55 7.20 -13.25 17.46
C ASP A 55 5.88 -12.51 17.77
N GLY A 56 4.83 -13.28 18.02
CA GLY A 56 3.46 -12.76 18.23
C GLY A 56 2.81 -12.07 17.02
N CYS A 57 3.43 -12.03 15.83
CA CYS A 57 2.87 -11.32 14.69
C CYS A 57 1.95 -12.20 13.82
N THR A 58 0.66 -11.89 13.78
CA THR A 58 -0.33 -12.59 12.95
C THR A 58 -0.47 -12.04 11.52
N ALA A 59 0.26 -10.97 11.19
CA ALA A 59 0.19 -10.31 9.89
C ALA A 59 0.81 -11.17 8.79
N ASN A 60 0.29 -11.05 7.58
CA ASN A 60 0.82 -11.76 6.42
C ASN A 60 2.19 -11.22 5.99
N VAL A 61 3.07 -12.11 5.55
CA VAL A 61 4.37 -11.78 4.93
C VAL A 61 4.13 -10.88 3.72
N ARG A 62 5.00 -9.88 3.53
CA ARG A 62 5.07 -9.09 2.30
C ARG A 62 6.31 -9.41 1.49
N ARG A 63 7.50 -9.27 2.08
CA ARG A 63 8.78 -9.60 1.45
C ARG A 63 9.60 -10.50 2.37
N ALA A 64 10.35 -11.43 1.79
CA ALA A 64 11.10 -12.47 2.50
C ALA A 64 10.22 -13.28 3.48
N ASN A 65 10.39 -13.10 4.79
CA ASN A 65 9.66 -13.84 5.83
C ASN A 65 8.87 -12.92 6.79
N VAL A 66 8.77 -11.62 6.50
CA VAL A 66 8.21 -10.62 7.42
C VAL A 66 7.12 -9.78 6.77
N CYS A 67 6.21 -9.24 7.60
CA CYS A 67 5.15 -8.32 7.15
C CYS A 67 5.73 -6.93 6.82
N ALA A 68 4.91 -6.00 6.31
CA ALA A 68 5.39 -4.63 6.01
C ALA A 68 5.97 -3.89 7.23
N ARG A 69 5.44 -4.15 8.43
CA ARG A 69 5.87 -3.47 9.66
C ARG A 69 7.20 -4.00 10.19
N HIS A 70 7.45 -5.29 9.99
CA HIS A 70 8.66 -5.97 10.44
C HIS A 70 9.69 -6.17 9.31
N GLY A 71 9.33 -5.79 8.08
CA GLY A 71 10.22 -5.71 6.95
C GLY A 71 11.21 -4.58 7.12
N ALA A 72 12.42 -4.77 6.60
CA ALA A 72 13.38 -3.68 6.51
C ALA A 72 12.72 -2.49 5.81
N LEU A 73 12.79 -1.33 6.45
CA LEU A 73 12.44 -0.07 5.82
C LEU A 73 13.40 0.10 4.63
N SER A 74 12.89 -0.15 3.42
CA SER A 74 13.68 0.10 2.22
C SER A 74 13.95 1.60 2.18
N ALA A 75 15.23 1.97 2.29
CA ALA A 75 15.65 3.36 2.22
C ALA A 75 15.19 3.93 0.87
N LYS A 76 14.16 4.78 0.92
CA LYS A 76 13.67 5.46 -0.27
C LYS A 76 14.76 6.40 -0.74
N ARG A 77 15.22 6.21 -1.98
CA ARG A 77 16.22 7.11 -2.57
C ARG A 77 15.63 8.50 -2.65
N LEU A 78 16.39 9.51 -2.26
CA LEU A 78 15.98 10.91 -2.38
C LEU A 78 16.30 11.46 -3.78
N CYS A 79 15.61 12.54 -4.13
CA CYS A 79 15.83 13.28 -5.36
C CYS A 79 17.26 13.81 -5.45
N LEU A 80 17.89 13.68 -6.63
CA LEU A 80 19.25 14.17 -6.87
C LEU A 80 19.39 15.70 -6.87
N ASP A 81 18.30 16.45 -7.04
CA ASP A 81 18.37 17.91 -6.99
C ASP A 81 18.79 18.44 -5.62
N PRO A 82 19.71 19.41 -5.56
CA PRO A 82 20.25 19.93 -4.32
C PRO A 82 19.14 20.52 -3.45
N GLY A 83 19.11 20.14 -2.18
CA GLY A 83 18.09 20.59 -1.21
C GLY A 83 16.71 19.94 -1.36
N CYS A 84 16.53 18.95 -2.25
CA CYS A 84 15.26 18.26 -2.40
C CYS A 84 15.15 17.05 -1.46
N THR A 85 14.18 17.08 -0.55
CA THR A 85 13.89 15.97 0.37
C THR A 85 12.84 14.99 -0.18
N ASN A 86 12.35 15.22 -1.40
CA ASN A 86 11.35 14.35 -2.01
C ASN A 86 11.97 13.03 -2.45
N VAL A 87 11.16 11.98 -2.42
CA VAL A 87 11.54 10.66 -2.89
C VAL A 87 11.77 10.68 -4.41
N ALA A 88 12.88 10.07 -4.82
CA ALA A 88 13.19 9.84 -6.21
C ALA A 88 12.37 8.68 -6.79
N HIS A 89 11.95 8.87 -8.03
CA HIS A 89 11.35 7.85 -8.87
C HIS A 89 12.28 7.56 -10.05
N ARG A 90 11.77 7.72 -11.27
CA ARG A 90 12.58 7.57 -12.50
C ARG A 90 13.71 8.60 -12.52
N ASN A 91 14.83 8.26 -13.17
CA ASN A 91 15.99 9.14 -13.34
C ASN A 91 16.58 9.68 -12.02
N LYS A 92 16.34 9.00 -10.89
CA LYS A 92 16.79 9.42 -9.55
C LYS A 92 16.28 10.82 -9.15
N ARG A 93 15.15 11.26 -9.72
CA ARG A 93 14.54 12.58 -9.47
C ARG A 93 13.10 12.39 -8.96
N CYS A 94 12.57 13.36 -8.22
CA CYS A 94 11.17 13.33 -7.76
C CYS A 94 10.20 13.75 -8.88
N ILE A 95 8.89 13.60 -8.66
CA ILE A 95 7.85 13.97 -9.64
C ILE A 95 8.03 15.42 -10.16
N ARG A 96 8.32 16.36 -9.25
CA ARG A 96 8.50 17.79 -9.58
C ARG A 96 9.77 18.05 -10.38
N HIS A 97 10.84 17.30 -10.12
CA HIS A 97 12.13 17.49 -10.79
C HIS A 97 12.39 16.50 -11.94
N GLY A 98 11.36 15.90 -12.56
CA GLY A 98 11.53 15.07 -13.76
C GLY A 98 11.60 13.56 -13.52
N GLY A 99 11.18 13.10 -12.35
CA GLY A 99 10.95 11.68 -12.05
C GLY A 99 9.61 11.13 -12.51
N ARG A 100 8.72 12.00 -13.01
CA ARG A 100 7.43 11.61 -13.58
C ARG A 100 7.59 11.06 -14.99
N ARG A 101 6.61 10.28 -15.44
CA ARG A 101 6.43 9.94 -16.86
C ARG A 101 5.39 10.89 -17.43
N ASP A 102 5.63 11.44 -18.61
CA ASP A 102 4.66 12.29 -19.29
C ASP A 102 3.60 11.46 -20.01
N CYS A 103 2.44 12.07 -20.25
CA CYS A 103 1.39 11.43 -21.04
C CYS A 103 1.87 11.23 -22.48
N ARG A 104 1.67 10.04 -23.04
CA ARG A 104 2.03 9.71 -24.44
C ARG A 104 1.22 10.47 -25.51
N VAL A 105 0.14 11.14 -25.11
CA VAL A 105 -0.66 11.97 -26.03
C VAL A 105 0.12 13.23 -26.35
N THR A 106 0.36 13.47 -27.64
CA THR A 106 1.05 14.65 -28.17
C THR A 106 0.38 15.94 -27.69
N GLY A 107 1.16 16.86 -27.13
CA GLY A 107 0.66 18.13 -26.60
C GLY A 107 0.04 18.05 -25.20
N CYS A 108 0.10 16.90 -24.53
CA CYS A 108 -0.39 16.76 -23.15
C CYS A 108 0.74 16.95 -22.13
N GLU A 109 0.69 18.02 -21.36
CA GLU A 109 1.70 18.34 -20.33
C GLU A 109 1.47 17.61 -18.99
N THR A 110 0.37 16.88 -18.87
CA THR A 110 0.06 16.11 -17.66
C THR A 110 0.84 14.81 -17.61
N HIS A 111 1.11 14.31 -16.41
CA HIS A 111 1.85 13.07 -16.22
C HIS A 111 0.99 11.81 -16.38
N ALA A 112 1.63 10.77 -16.88
CA ALA A 112 1.09 9.43 -16.96
C ALA A 112 0.86 8.83 -15.57
N ARG A 113 -0.35 8.30 -15.35
CA ARG A 113 -0.74 7.57 -14.14
C ARG A 113 -0.74 6.06 -14.37
N SER A 114 -1.22 5.62 -15.54
CA SER A 114 -1.29 4.21 -15.92
C SER A 114 -1.09 4.04 -17.43
N GLY A 115 -0.40 2.99 -17.85
CA GLY A 115 -0.23 2.65 -19.27
C GLY A 115 0.49 3.70 -20.14
N GLY A 116 1.17 4.68 -19.53
CA GLY A 116 1.74 5.82 -20.26
C GLY A 116 0.76 6.97 -20.52
N TYR A 117 -0.43 6.95 -19.91
CA TYR A 117 -1.47 7.97 -20.09
C TYR A 117 -1.89 8.62 -18.77
N CYS A 118 -2.26 9.90 -18.83
CA CYS A 118 -2.79 10.63 -17.68
C CYS A 118 -4.23 10.22 -17.35
N TRP A 119 -4.80 10.77 -16.27
CA TRP A 119 -6.18 10.46 -15.88
C TRP A 119 -7.18 10.75 -17.02
N LYS A 120 -7.00 11.85 -17.75
CA LYS A 120 -7.89 12.22 -18.86
C LYS A 120 -7.75 11.28 -20.06
N HIS A 121 -6.53 10.82 -20.36
CA HIS A 121 -6.24 10.03 -21.56
C HIS A 121 -6.23 8.51 -21.36
N ARG A 122 -6.28 7.99 -20.13
CA ARG A 122 -6.20 6.54 -19.84
C ARG A 122 -7.36 5.69 -20.37
N ARG A 123 -8.48 6.32 -20.73
CA ARG A 123 -9.66 5.65 -21.28
C ARG A 123 -9.75 5.76 -22.80
N THR A 124 -8.79 6.43 -23.43
CA THR A 124 -8.73 6.62 -24.87
C THR A 124 -7.77 5.58 -25.45
N PRO A 125 -8.28 4.50 -26.06
CA PRO A 125 -7.48 3.70 -26.97
C PRO A 125 -7.33 4.48 -28.29
N LEU A 126 -6.59 5.58 -28.26
CA LEU A 126 -6.10 6.17 -29.50
C LEU A 126 -4.72 5.56 -29.73
N SER A 127 -4.73 4.50 -30.52
CA SER A 127 -3.52 3.99 -31.16
C SER A 127 -2.82 5.15 -31.87
N PRO A 128 -1.51 5.36 -31.66
CA PRO A 128 -0.77 6.22 -32.56
C PRO A 128 -0.82 5.55 -33.95
N ALA A 129 -1.36 6.28 -34.92
CA ALA A 129 -1.41 5.88 -36.30
C ALA A 129 0.02 5.67 -36.86
N THR A 130 0.07 4.88 -37.95
CA THR A 130 1.21 4.56 -38.84
C THR A 130 2.03 3.33 -38.38
N THR A 131 2.17 2.24 -39.15
CA THR A 131 2.18 2.05 -40.61
C THR A 131 1.55 0.72 -41.01
N SER A 132 0.67 0.77 -42.01
CA SER A 132 0.17 -0.38 -42.76
C SER A 132 1.26 -0.99 -43.65
N LYS A 133 1.45 -2.31 -43.54
CA LYS A 133 1.76 -3.18 -44.69
C LYS A 133 0.91 -4.45 -44.57
N SER A 134 0.16 -4.70 -45.63
CA SER A 134 -0.56 -5.92 -45.99
C SER A 134 0.47 -7.02 -46.37
N ASP A 135 0.22 -8.33 -46.48
CA ASP A 135 -0.94 -9.19 -46.71
C ASP A 135 -0.60 -10.63 -46.23
N SER A 136 -1.66 -11.46 -46.06
CA SER A 136 -1.73 -12.89 -46.42
C SER A 136 -2.09 -13.86 -45.28
N ALA A 137 -3.14 -14.64 -45.55
CA ALA A 137 -3.74 -15.67 -44.72
C ALA A 137 -3.06 -17.04 -44.90
N SER A 138 -3.02 -17.84 -43.84
CA SER A 138 -3.14 -19.30 -43.90
C SER A 138 -3.57 -19.88 -42.56
N SER A 139 -4.31 -20.98 -42.64
CA SER A 139 -5.10 -21.69 -41.63
C SER A 139 -4.35 -22.80 -40.88
N MET A 140 -4.95 -23.25 -39.75
CA MET A 140 -4.86 -24.58 -39.08
C MET A 140 -3.52 -24.92 -38.39
N ASP A 141 -3.41 -25.62 -37.25
CA ASP A 141 -4.32 -26.19 -36.24
C ASP A 141 -3.48 -26.45 -34.96
N THR A 142 -4.19 -26.62 -33.83
CA THR A 142 -3.87 -27.28 -32.54
C THR A 142 -2.41 -27.67 -32.21
N GLU A 143 -1.92 -27.26 -31.04
CA GLU A 143 -1.65 -28.13 -29.87
C GLU A 143 -0.91 -27.39 -28.73
N ASN A 144 -1.37 -27.65 -27.51
CA ASN A 144 -0.58 -27.77 -26.29
C ASN A 144 0.45 -26.67 -25.95
N ASP A 145 0.05 -25.69 -25.15
CA ASP A 145 0.99 -25.00 -24.26
C ASP A 145 0.47 -25.01 -22.83
N SER A 146 1.24 -25.70 -22.00
CA SER A 146 1.11 -25.69 -20.55
C SER A 146 1.26 -24.25 -20.09
N ALA A 147 0.18 -23.66 -19.59
CA ALA A 147 0.21 -22.33 -19.00
C ALA A 147 1.22 -22.35 -17.85
N SER A 148 2.41 -21.80 -18.10
CA SER A 148 3.29 -21.26 -17.08
C SER A 148 2.44 -20.37 -16.19
N ASP A 149 2.43 -20.66 -14.90
CA ASP A 149 2.09 -19.68 -13.88
C ASP A 149 3.17 -18.58 -13.95
N ASP A 150 3.05 -17.70 -14.95
CA ASP A 150 3.74 -16.43 -14.98
C ASP A 150 3.14 -15.59 -13.85
N MET A 151 3.79 -15.73 -12.70
CA MET A 151 3.81 -14.73 -11.66
C MET A 151 4.16 -13.40 -12.33
N TYR A 152 3.15 -12.59 -12.59
CA TYR A 152 3.37 -11.16 -12.66
C TYR A 152 4.03 -10.79 -11.33
N ASP A 153 5.33 -10.48 -11.36
CA ASP A 153 5.96 -9.61 -10.38
C ASP A 153 5.18 -8.30 -10.45
N ILE A 154 4.11 -8.23 -9.67
CA ILE A 154 3.55 -6.97 -9.25
C ILE A 154 4.71 -6.35 -8.48
N ASP A 155 5.38 -5.37 -9.11
CA ASP A 155 6.21 -4.40 -8.42
C ASP A 155 5.35 -3.79 -7.30
N ASP A 156 5.37 -4.45 -6.14
CA ASP A 156 4.71 -4.11 -4.89
C ASP A 156 5.47 -2.91 -4.23
N ASP A 157 6.02 -2.04 -5.07
CA ASP A 157 6.57 -0.72 -4.76
C ASP A 157 5.59 0.40 -5.16
N TYR A 158 4.39 0.03 -5.63
CA TYR A 158 3.23 0.93 -5.69
C TYR A 158 2.62 1.16 -4.30
N ASN A 159 3.47 1.53 -3.34
CA ASN A 159 3.03 2.17 -2.12
C ASN A 159 2.70 3.63 -2.46
N TYR A 160 1.47 3.88 -2.94
CA TYR A 160 0.87 5.20 -2.88
C TYR A 160 0.66 5.51 -1.39
N ALA A 161 1.73 5.97 -0.74
CA ALA A 161 1.55 6.84 0.41
C ALA A 161 0.66 7.98 -0.10
N THR A 162 -0.58 8.01 0.36
CA THR A 162 -1.48 9.15 0.27
C THR A 162 -0.86 10.28 1.10
N SER A 163 0.24 10.85 0.64
CA SER A 163 0.74 12.14 1.09
C SER A 163 0.11 13.20 0.21
N ASP A 164 -1.21 13.28 0.25
CA ASP A 164 -1.99 14.44 -0.14
C ASP A 164 -3.08 14.60 0.95
N ALA A 165 -2.60 14.72 2.19
CA ALA A 165 -3.26 15.51 3.20
C ALA A 165 -2.37 16.76 3.36
N GLU A 166 -2.99 17.92 3.23
CA GLU A 166 -2.48 19.23 3.67
C GLU A 166 -1.42 19.91 2.78
N THR A 167 -1.88 20.61 1.72
CA THR A 167 -1.69 22.06 1.54
C THR A 167 -2.29 22.50 0.19
N CYS A 168 -3.61 22.73 0.16
CA CYS A 168 -4.18 23.66 -0.81
C CYS A 168 -3.97 25.08 -0.27
N SER A 169 -3.28 25.90 -1.05
CA SER A 169 -3.15 27.33 -0.79
C SER A 169 -4.54 27.95 -0.87
N SER A 170 -4.89 28.67 0.19
CA SER A 170 -5.97 29.64 0.34
C SER A 170 -6.50 30.23 -0.98
N ASN A 171 -7.76 29.93 -1.28
CA ASN A 171 -8.82 30.89 -1.58
C ASN A 171 -10.08 30.08 -1.77
N ASP A 172 -11.04 30.27 -0.86
CA ASP A 172 -12.49 29.99 -0.92
C ASP A 172 -12.93 29.64 0.51
N VAL A 173 -13.13 30.69 1.32
CA VAL A 173 -13.82 30.61 2.61
C VAL A 173 -15.30 30.81 2.33
N ASP A 174 -16.13 29.81 2.63
CA ASP A 174 -17.56 30.01 2.87
C ASP A 174 -18.11 28.91 3.80
N ALA A 175 -18.78 29.39 4.85
CA ALA A 175 -19.65 28.70 5.82
C ALA A 175 -19.01 27.74 6.85
N LEU A 176 -18.90 28.25 8.08
CA LEU A 176 -18.73 27.52 9.33
C LEU A 176 -20.06 26.87 9.74
N ASP A 177 -20.05 25.57 10.07
CA ASP A 177 -21.01 24.96 10.99
C ASP A 177 -20.38 24.91 12.39
N GLU A 178 -20.94 25.70 13.29
CA GLU A 178 -20.53 25.93 14.69
C GLU A 178 -20.98 24.79 15.64
N ASP A 179 -20.59 23.53 15.40
CA ASP A 179 -21.02 22.43 16.29
C ASP A 179 -19.97 21.32 16.59
N ILE A 180 -18.69 21.50 16.24
CA ILE A 180 -17.64 20.49 16.53
C ILE A 180 -16.44 21.09 17.29
N LEU A 181 -16.71 21.92 18.29
CA LEU A 181 -15.66 22.40 19.22
C LEU A 181 -16.04 22.31 20.71
N LEU A 182 -17.05 21.50 21.07
CA LEU A 182 -17.47 21.36 22.48
C LEU A 182 -17.36 19.96 23.09
N THR A 183 -16.69 19.01 22.44
CA THR A 183 -16.47 17.65 22.98
C THR A 183 -15.02 17.27 23.25
N CYS A 184 -14.06 18.18 23.06
CA CYS A 184 -12.63 17.89 23.27
C CYS A 184 -11.99 18.58 24.48
N LEU A 185 -12.77 19.24 25.37
CA LEU A 185 -12.23 19.90 26.57
C LEU A 185 -12.50 19.19 27.91
N SER A 186 -13.00 17.95 27.92
CA SER A 186 -13.34 17.27 29.20
C SER A 186 -12.67 15.90 29.45
N LEU A 187 -11.65 15.49 28.70
CA LEU A 187 -10.98 14.19 28.93
C LEU A 187 -9.44 14.25 28.92
N SER A 188 -8.84 15.23 29.60
CA SER A 188 -7.39 15.21 29.85
C SER A 188 -7.00 15.89 31.16
N VAL A 189 -7.20 15.18 32.28
CA VAL A 189 -6.28 15.07 33.44
C VAL A 189 -7.02 14.27 34.50
N ASP A 190 -6.66 12.99 34.73
CA ASP A 190 -6.90 12.27 36.02
C ASP A 190 -6.42 10.79 36.04
N ALA A 191 -5.40 10.41 35.27
CA ALA A 191 -4.86 9.04 35.39
C ALA A 191 -3.37 8.94 35.00
N ALA A 192 -2.46 9.43 35.86
CA ALA A 192 -1.06 8.98 35.95
C ALA A 192 -0.24 9.69 37.06
N LEU A 193 -0.75 9.85 38.28
CA LEU A 193 0.05 10.36 39.41
C LEU A 193 -0.28 9.66 40.74
N ASP A 194 -0.19 8.33 40.77
CA ASP A 194 -0.04 7.56 42.00
C ASP A 194 1.10 6.56 41.77
N ASP A 195 2.33 6.93 42.14
CA ASP A 195 3.47 6.04 42.48
C ASP A 195 4.81 6.79 42.68
N LEU A 196 4.81 8.03 43.14
CA LEU A 196 6.05 8.80 43.44
C LEU A 196 6.18 9.25 44.90
N ASP A 197 5.27 8.86 45.79
CA ASP A 197 5.28 9.27 47.20
C ASP A 197 6.09 8.35 48.13
N SER A 198 6.94 7.48 47.58
CA SER A 198 7.77 6.56 48.38
C SER A 198 9.29 6.78 48.24
N LEU A 199 9.73 7.89 47.64
CA LEU A 199 11.15 8.25 47.60
C LEU A 199 11.51 9.16 48.80
N ASP A 200 12.29 8.62 49.72
CA ASP A 200 12.82 9.32 50.90
C ASP A 200 13.81 10.42 50.49
N TRP A 201 13.35 11.66 50.51
CA TRP A 201 14.13 12.86 50.17
C TRP A 201 15.24 13.21 51.18
N SER A 202 15.39 12.45 52.28
CA SER A 202 16.51 12.64 53.20
C SER A 202 17.86 12.14 52.65
N ILE A 203 17.86 11.24 51.66
CA ILE A 203 19.07 10.66 51.06
C ILE A 203 19.71 11.59 50.01
N LEU A 204 18.94 12.47 49.35
CA LEU A 204 19.46 13.38 48.31
C LEU A 204 20.08 14.68 48.87
N LYS A 205 19.88 14.98 50.16
CA LYS A 205 20.47 16.17 50.80
C LYS A 205 21.90 15.95 51.30
N THR A 206 22.36 14.71 51.40
CA THR A 206 23.72 14.34 51.83
C THR A 206 24.74 14.33 50.69
N ILE A 207 24.31 14.31 49.42
CA ILE A 207 25.21 14.22 48.25
C ILE A 207 25.65 15.60 47.75
N GLN A 208 24.99 16.70 48.15
CA GLN A 208 25.27 18.05 47.65
C GLN A 208 26.21 18.90 48.52
N LEU A 209 26.86 18.33 49.55
CA LEU A 209 27.81 19.07 50.41
C LEU A 209 29.25 18.54 50.40
N THR A 210 29.63 17.62 49.50
CA THR A 210 31.01 17.07 49.46
C THR A 210 31.84 17.42 48.23
N GLU A 211 31.39 18.30 47.32
CA GLU A 211 32.16 18.66 46.12
C GLU A 211 32.38 20.17 45.89
N VAL A 212 32.45 20.97 46.96
CA VAL A 212 32.96 22.36 46.88
C VAL A 212 33.95 22.63 48.00
N SER A 213 35.08 21.92 48.01
CA SER A 213 36.26 22.33 48.80
C SER A 213 37.58 21.66 48.33
N LEU A 214 37.85 21.61 47.02
CA LEU A 214 39.18 21.25 46.50
C LEU A 214 39.59 22.12 45.29
N SER A 215 39.48 23.43 45.44
CA SER A 215 40.25 24.37 44.63
C SER A 215 40.46 25.66 45.42
N TYR A 216 41.39 25.65 46.37
CA TYR A 216 42.18 26.81 46.84
C TYR A 216 43.08 26.33 48.00
N ALA A 217 44.21 25.74 47.66
CA ALA A 217 45.47 25.74 48.43
C ALA A 217 46.58 25.26 47.50
#